data_AF-A0A388P1C8-F1
#
_entry.id   AF-A0A388P1C8-F1
#
_cell.length_a   1.000
_cell.length_b   1.000
_cell.length_c   1.000
_cell.angle_alpha   90.00
_cell.angle_beta   90.00
_cell.angle_gamma   90.00
#
_symmetry.space_group_name_H-M   'P 1'
#
loop_
_entity.id
_entity.type
_entity.pdbx_description
1 polymer ?
#
loop_
_entity_poly.entity_id
_entity_poly.type
_entity_poly.pdbx_seq_one_letter_code
_entity_poly.pdbx_strand_id
1 'polypeptide(L)'
;MSNIFLSAPVRAGACSSFHSAKANDSWTRIAARFDVSLKKVLALNGARTSTKIMIGDQICISDAPVPTTTTTSQPAIVAPKTTTKRNEVIAIIREIWPDEYEENALFVAQRESNMIPSVIGGTNNCCIGLFQMYYSVHKAWLVDIGITEPAQLFDARLNTLAAFTLFKRNGKSWKPWWTSSWRP
;
A
#
# COMPACT_ATOMS: atom_id res chain seq x y z
N MET A 1 -0.53 44.62 -33.60
CA MET A 1 -1.07 44.57 -32.23
C MET A 1 -1.04 43.12 -31.79
N SER A 2 0.00 42.73 -31.03
CA SER A 2 0.26 41.34 -30.66
C SER A 2 -0.62 40.95 -29.47
N ASN A 3 -1.46 39.94 -29.64
CA ASN A 3 -2.23 39.36 -28.55
C ASN A 3 -1.32 38.55 -27.63
N ILE A 4 -1.19 39.03 -26.40
CA ILE A 4 -0.49 38.35 -25.30
C ILE A 4 -1.38 37.20 -24.82
N PHE A 5 -0.95 35.97 -25.05
CA PHE A 5 -1.46 34.80 -24.34
C PHE A 5 -0.90 34.82 -22.92
N LEU A 6 -1.71 35.28 -21.95
CA LEU A 6 -1.46 35.04 -20.53
C LEU A 6 -1.77 33.56 -20.24
N SER A 7 -0.74 32.72 -20.34
CA SER A 7 -0.75 31.41 -19.67
C SER A 7 -0.83 31.64 -18.17
N ALA A 8 -1.97 31.31 -17.58
CA ALA A 8 -2.13 31.28 -16.13
C ALA A 8 -1.08 30.34 -15.51
N PRO A 9 -0.51 30.68 -14.34
CA PRO A 9 0.44 29.81 -13.69
C PRO A 9 -0.30 28.54 -13.24
N VAL A 10 0.08 27.39 -13.81
CA VAL A 10 -0.20 26.09 -13.20
C VAL A 10 0.36 26.18 -11.79
N ARG A 11 -0.49 26.03 -10.77
CA ARG A 11 -0.08 25.99 -9.36
C ARG A 11 0.61 24.66 -9.07
N ALA A 12 1.69 24.39 -9.80
CA ALA A 12 2.63 23.31 -9.57
C ALA A 12 3.43 23.68 -8.33
N GLY A 13 2.97 23.26 -7.16
CA GLY A 13 3.73 23.48 -5.93
C GLY A 13 2.99 23.17 -4.63
N ALA A 14 1.69 22.89 -4.65
CA ALA A 14 0.95 22.63 -3.41
C ALA A 14 0.61 21.17 -3.18
N CYS A 15 0.91 20.25 -4.11
CA CYS A 15 0.60 18.86 -3.88
C CYS A 15 1.56 18.24 -2.88
N SER A 16 1.00 17.62 -1.86
CA SER A 16 1.67 17.13 -0.68
C SER A 16 1.67 15.59 -0.62
N SER A 17 0.75 14.95 -1.34
CA SER A 17 0.70 13.50 -1.50
C SER A 17 0.25 13.13 -2.91
N PHE A 18 0.94 12.16 -3.51
CA PHE A 18 0.69 11.70 -4.87
C PHE A 18 0.36 10.21 -4.91
N HIS A 19 -0.53 9.85 -5.84
CA HIS A 19 -0.79 8.49 -6.27
C HIS A 19 -0.25 8.31 -7.69
N SER A 20 0.64 7.33 -7.88
CA SER A 20 1.05 6.94 -9.23
C SER A 20 -0.06 6.08 -9.84
N ALA A 21 -0.67 6.58 -10.90
CA ALA A 21 -1.76 5.92 -11.58
C ALA A 21 -1.35 4.54 -12.10
N LYS A 22 -2.23 3.56 -11.93
CA LYS A 22 -2.08 2.16 -12.31
C LYS A 22 -3.18 1.78 -13.30
N ALA A 23 -3.03 0.59 -13.89
CA ALA A 23 -4.06 0.05 -14.78
C ALA A 23 -5.41 -0.04 -14.06
N ASN A 24 -6.48 0.30 -14.78
CA ASN A 24 -7.85 0.34 -14.29
C ASN A 24 -8.17 1.42 -13.24
N ASP A 25 -7.26 2.37 -12.98
CA ASP A 25 -7.59 3.52 -12.15
C ASP A 25 -8.69 4.37 -12.77
N SER A 26 -9.55 4.89 -11.89
CA SER A 26 -10.52 5.91 -12.19
C SER A 26 -10.50 6.96 -11.08
N TRP A 27 -10.92 8.19 -11.40
CA TRP A 27 -10.99 9.25 -10.41
C TRP A 27 -11.82 8.87 -9.17
N THR A 28 -12.90 8.10 -9.35
CA THR A 28 -13.75 7.61 -8.26
C THR A 28 -13.05 6.56 -7.41
N ARG A 29 -12.35 5.61 -8.02
CA ARG A 29 -11.58 4.58 -7.31
C ARG A 29 -10.42 5.17 -6.53
N ILE A 30 -9.68 6.10 -7.14
CA ILE A 30 -8.58 6.80 -6.47
C ILE A 30 -9.11 7.58 -5.26
N ALA A 31 -10.18 8.36 -5.45
CA ALA A 31 -10.82 9.10 -4.35
C ALA A 31 -11.22 8.18 -3.18
N ALA A 32 -11.91 7.07 -3.47
CA ALA A 32 -12.30 6.08 -2.47
C ALA A 32 -11.10 5.40 -1.78
N ARG A 33 -10.02 5.10 -2.53
CA ARG A 33 -8.80 4.47 -2.02
C ARG A 33 -8.14 5.29 -0.90
N PHE A 34 -8.12 6.61 -1.06
CA PHE A 34 -7.47 7.54 -0.13
C PHE A 34 -8.44 8.22 0.83
N ASP A 35 -9.71 7.83 0.84
CA ASP A 35 -10.76 8.45 1.66
C ASP A 35 -10.86 9.98 1.43
N VAL A 36 -10.67 10.40 0.18
CA VAL A 36 -10.78 11.79 -0.25
C VAL A 36 -12.01 11.93 -1.14
N SER A 37 -12.77 13.01 -1.00
CA SER A 37 -13.90 13.23 -1.91
C SER A 37 -13.44 13.34 -3.37
N LEU A 38 -14.20 12.73 -4.29
CA LEU A 38 -13.95 12.81 -5.74
C LEU A 38 -13.77 14.25 -6.20
N LYS A 39 -14.63 15.15 -5.74
CA LYS A 39 -14.60 16.57 -6.08
C LYS A 39 -13.26 17.20 -5.70
N LYS A 40 -12.70 16.86 -4.53
CA LYS A 40 -11.42 17.37 -4.06
C LYS A 40 -10.26 16.82 -4.91
N VAL A 41 -10.21 15.52 -5.17
CA VAL A 41 -9.16 14.93 -6.02
C VAL A 41 -9.18 15.55 -7.43
N LEU A 42 -10.36 15.69 -8.04
CA LEU A 42 -10.48 16.34 -9.35
C LEU A 42 -10.00 17.79 -9.32
N ALA A 43 -10.39 18.56 -8.31
CA ALA A 43 -9.97 19.95 -8.15
C ALA A 43 -8.45 20.09 -7.97
N LEU A 44 -7.82 19.20 -7.19
CA LEU A 44 -6.37 19.20 -6.98
C LEU A 44 -5.58 18.98 -8.27
N ASN A 45 -6.14 18.23 -9.22
CA ASN A 45 -5.49 17.84 -10.46
C ASN A 45 -5.93 18.66 -11.68
N GLY A 46 -6.78 19.68 -11.48
CA GLY A 46 -7.40 20.42 -12.60
C GLY A 46 -8.18 19.51 -13.55
N ALA A 47 -8.70 18.40 -13.03
CA ALA A 47 -9.30 17.33 -13.82
C ALA A 47 -10.84 17.34 -13.74
N ARG A 48 -11.46 16.62 -14.66
CA ARG A 48 -12.88 16.25 -14.64
C ARG A 48 -12.99 14.74 -14.62
N THR A 49 -14.17 14.21 -14.32
CA THR A 49 -14.41 12.74 -14.37
C THR A 49 -14.11 12.13 -15.75
N SER A 50 -14.20 12.93 -16.82
CA SER A 50 -13.85 12.53 -18.19
C SER A 50 -12.37 12.66 -18.55
N THR A 51 -11.56 13.30 -17.70
CA THR A 51 -10.10 13.39 -17.92
C THR A 51 -9.53 11.98 -17.85
N LYS A 52 -8.82 11.57 -18.92
CA LYS A 52 -8.16 10.26 -18.95
C LYS A 52 -7.01 10.23 -17.97
N ILE A 53 -6.87 9.12 -17.26
CA ILE A 53 -5.72 8.79 -16.42
C ILE A 53 -4.87 7.80 -17.19
N MET A 54 -3.59 8.10 -17.38
CA MET A 54 -2.61 7.21 -17.99
C MET A 54 -1.81 6.52 -16.90
N ILE A 55 -1.39 5.27 -17.15
CA ILE A 55 -0.53 4.53 -16.22
C ILE A 55 0.77 5.31 -16.04
N GLY A 56 1.16 5.53 -14.78
CA GLY A 56 2.33 6.32 -14.39
C GLY A 56 2.02 7.79 -14.07
N ASP A 57 0.84 8.30 -14.40
CA ASP A 57 0.45 9.68 -14.07
C ASP A 57 0.54 9.93 -12.56
N GLN A 58 1.08 11.08 -12.18
CA GLN A 58 1.11 11.50 -10.78
C GLN A 58 -0.18 12.24 -10.46
N ILE A 59 -1.05 11.59 -9.69
CA ILE A 59 -2.35 12.12 -9.27
C ILE A 59 -2.21 12.73 -7.88
N CYS A 60 -2.44 14.02 -7.75
CA CYS A 60 -2.43 14.71 -6.48
C CYS A 60 -3.63 14.33 -5.60
N ILE A 61 -3.35 13.83 -4.39
CA ILE A 61 -4.36 13.37 -3.43
C ILE A 61 -4.59 14.37 -2.31
N SER A 62 -3.57 15.17 -1.96
CA SER A 62 -3.67 16.17 -0.90
C SER A 62 -2.83 17.40 -1.22
N ASP A 63 -3.30 18.57 -0.77
CA ASP A 63 -2.58 19.85 -0.73
C ASP A 63 -2.32 20.35 0.69
N ALA A 64 -2.72 19.58 1.71
CA ALA A 64 -2.44 19.90 3.09
C ALA A 64 -0.94 19.76 3.34
N PRO A 65 -0.28 20.67 4.10
CA PRO A 65 1.14 20.56 4.40
C PRO A 65 1.47 19.15 4.90
N VAL A 66 2.34 18.43 4.20
CA VAL A 66 2.86 17.16 4.72
C VAL A 66 3.67 17.52 5.97
N PRO A 67 3.51 16.83 7.12
CA PRO A 67 4.61 16.79 8.06
C PRO A 67 5.82 16.24 7.29
N THR A 68 6.87 17.05 7.16
CA THR A 68 8.06 16.77 6.34
C THR A 68 8.63 15.38 6.63
N THR A 69 8.27 14.39 5.83
CA THR A 69 9.03 13.16 5.67
C THR A 69 9.76 13.29 4.34
N THR A 70 10.98 13.80 4.43
CA THR A 70 11.92 13.95 3.33
C THR A 70 11.99 12.66 2.52
N THR A 71 11.68 12.74 1.23
CA THR A 71 12.07 11.73 0.25
C THR A 71 13.59 11.62 0.25
N THR A 72 14.12 10.49 0.70
CA THR A 72 15.49 10.06 0.39
C THR A 72 15.43 8.57 0.13
N SER A 73 16.04 8.19 -0.97
CA SER A 73 16.41 6.82 -1.38
C SER A 73 16.70 5.88 -0.20
N GLN A 74 16.08 4.69 -0.25
CA GLN A 74 16.42 3.39 0.36
C GLN A 74 17.77 3.27 1.13
N PRO A 75 17.90 2.41 2.17
CA PRO A 75 17.01 2.13 3.30
C PRO A 75 17.76 2.36 4.63
N ALA A 76 17.23 3.19 5.54
CA ALA A 76 17.72 3.21 6.92
C ALA A 76 16.70 2.51 7.81
N ILE A 77 17.19 1.51 8.56
CA ILE A 77 16.50 0.82 9.63
C ILE A 77 16.16 1.86 10.70
N VAL A 78 15.01 2.53 10.54
CA VAL A 78 14.37 3.24 11.63
C VAL A 78 13.36 2.25 12.17
N ALA A 79 13.71 1.58 13.28
CA ALA A 79 12.72 0.84 14.05
C ALA A 79 11.57 1.81 14.38
N PRO A 80 10.34 1.62 13.85
CA PRO A 80 9.28 2.55 14.13
C PRO A 80 8.76 2.28 15.53
N LYS A 81 8.66 3.34 16.32
CA LYS A 81 7.90 3.37 17.56
C LYS A 81 6.48 2.83 17.30
N THR A 82 6.22 1.66 17.87
CA THR A 82 4.98 1.18 18.50
C THR A 82 3.67 1.80 17.99
N THR A 83 2.94 0.98 17.24
CA THR A 83 1.52 1.12 16.83
C THR A 83 1.29 1.82 15.49
N THR A 84 1.57 1.11 14.39
CA THR A 84 1.02 1.41 13.07
C THR A 84 -0.50 1.44 13.16
N LYS A 85 -1.13 2.54 12.73
CA LYS A 85 -2.60 2.67 12.79
C LYS A 85 -3.25 1.80 11.72
N ARG A 86 -4.49 1.37 11.97
CA ARG A 86 -5.24 0.50 11.04
C ARG A 86 -5.36 1.07 9.62
N ASN A 87 -5.57 2.39 9.48
CA ASN A 87 -5.64 3.05 8.17
C ASN A 87 -4.29 3.04 7.43
N GLU A 88 -3.20 3.19 8.16
CA GLU A 88 -1.84 3.10 7.63
C GLU A 88 -1.51 1.66 7.19
N VAL A 89 -1.93 0.65 7.97
CA VAL A 89 -1.83 -0.76 7.57
C VAL A 89 -2.59 -1.03 6.26
N ILE A 90 -3.81 -0.52 6.14
CA ILE A 90 -4.61 -0.65 4.91
C ILE A 90 -3.90 0.03 3.73
N ALA A 91 -3.35 1.23 3.92
CA ALA A 91 -2.60 1.93 2.89
C ALA A 91 -1.37 1.13 2.44
N ILE A 92 -0.62 0.52 3.38
CA ILE A 92 0.52 -0.34 3.08
C ILE A 92 0.10 -1.56 2.25
N ILE A 93 -1.00 -2.24 2.62
CA ILE A 93 -1.50 -3.40 1.86
C ILE A 93 -1.85 -2.98 0.43
N ARG A 94 -2.61 -1.89 0.28
CA ARG A 94 -3.03 -1.31 -0.99
C ARG A 94 -1.89 -0.77 -1.86
N GLU A 95 -0.77 -0.40 -1.24
CA GLU A 95 0.42 0.03 -1.94
C GLU A 95 1.16 -1.16 -2.55
N ILE A 96 1.35 -2.23 -1.77
CA ILE A 96 2.19 -3.38 -2.12
C ILE A 96 1.45 -4.41 -2.98
N TRP A 97 0.19 -4.70 -2.64
CA TRP A 97 -0.61 -5.68 -3.37
C TRP A 97 -1.27 -5.01 -4.59
N PRO A 98 -1.21 -5.63 -5.78
CA PRO A 98 -1.97 -5.17 -6.94
C PRO A 98 -3.48 -5.16 -6.67
N ASP A 99 -4.21 -4.20 -7.27
CA ASP A 99 -5.67 -4.03 -7.11
C ASP A 99 -6.47 -5.32 -7.33
N GLU A 100 -6.08 -6.15 -8.29
CA GLU A 100 -6.75 -7.43 -8.57
C GLU A 100 -6.67 -8.44 -7.41
N TYR A 101 -5.77 -8.22 -6.45
CA TYR A 101 -5.53 -9.07 -5.29
C TYR A 101 -5.71 -8.34 -3.95
N GLU A 102 -5.85 -7.02 -3.95
CA GLU A 102 -5.81 -6.22 -2.72
C GLU A 102 -6.97 -6.52 -1.78
N GLU A 103 -8.18 -6.73 -2.29
CA GLU A 103 -9.36 -7.01 -1.46
C GLU A 103 -9.23 -8.37 -0.76
N ASN A 104 -8.67 -9.37 -1.46
CA ASN A 104 -8.33 -10.66 -0.85
C ASN A 104 -7.19 -10.52 0.17
N ALA A 105 -6.20 -9.65 -0.09
CA ALA A 105 -5.12 -9.38 0.86
C ALA A 105 -5.63 -8.70 2.13
N LEU A 106 -6.54 -7.71 1.99
CA LEU A 106 -7.20 -7.06 3.11
C LEU A 106 -8.06 -8.04 3.91
N PHE A 107 -8.79 -8.94 3.23
CA PHE A 107 -9.54 -10.01 3.87
C PHE A 107 -8.61 -10.93 4.70
N VAL A 108 -7.48 -11.36 4.13
CA VAL A 108 -6.50 -12.20 4.83
C VAL A 108 -5.93 -11.44 6.03
N ALA A 109 -5.40 -10.23 5.86
CA ALA A 109 -4.84 -9.45 6.97
C ALA A 109 -5.84 -9.19 8.10
N GLN A 110 -7.11 -8.95 7.75
CA GLN A 110 -8.20 -8.85 8.72
C GLN A 110 -8.41 -10.15 9.49
N ARG A 111 -8.46 -11.29 8.80
CA ARG A 111 -8.71 -12.59 9.40
C ARG A 111 -7.54 -13.06 10.26
N GLU A 112 -6.33 -12.92 9.74
CA GLU A 112 -5.10 -13.48 10.32
C GLU A 112 -4.64 -12.72 11.56
N SER A 113 -4.86 -11.40 11.62
CA SER A 113 -4.34 -10.56 12.71
C SER A 113 -5.26 -9.44 13.16
N ASN A 114 -6.46 -9.31 12.61
CA ASN A 114 -7.33 -8.15 12.82
C ASN A 114 -6.66 -6.82 12.41
N MET A 115 -5.81 -6.83 11.38
CA MET A 115 -5.00 -5.68 10.94
C MET A 115 -3.99 -5.18 12.00
N ILE A 116 -3.50 -6.07 12.86
CA ILE A 116 -2.55 -5.75 13.92
C ILE A 116 -1.18 -6.38 13.60
N PRO A 117 -0.17 -5.59 13.21
CA PRO A 117 1.14 -6.12 12.80
C PRO A 117 1.93 -6.81 13.90
N SER A 118 1.61 -6.57 15.17
CA SER A 118 2.33 -7.11 16.33
C SER A 118 1.79 -8.46 16.84
N VAL A 119 0.88 -9.11 16.11
CA VAL A 119 0.25 -10.37 16.54
C VAL A 119 1.19 -11.56 16.32
N ILE A 120 1.26 -12.46 17.31
CA ILE A 120 1.83 -13.80 17.17
C ILE A 120 0.68 -14.78 17.31
N GLY A 121 0.60 -15.77 16.42
CA GLY A 121 -0.46 -16.77 16.43
C GLY A 121 -0.04 -18.08 15.79
N GLY A 122 -1.06 -18.88 15.46
CA GLY A 122 -0.90 -20.26 15.01
C GLY A 122 -0.41 -21.21 16.11
N THR A 123 -0.35 -22.51 15.79
CA THR A 123 0.11 -23.54 16.71
C THR A 123 1.58 -23.30 17.09
N ASN A 124 1.90 -23.38 18.39
CA ASN A 124 3.24 -23.14 18.93
C ASN A 124 3.80 -21.73 18.60
N ASN A 125 2.94 -20.73 18.39
CA ASN A 125 3.37 -19.35 18.09
C ASN A 125 4.24 -19.26 16.82
N CYS A 126 3.95 -20.09 15.82
CA CYS A 126 4.73 -20.19 14.57
C CYS A 126 4.77 -18.92 13.74
N CYS A 127 3.73 -18.10 13.86
CA CYS A 127 3.26 -17.29 12.78
C CYS A 127 3.16 -15.84 13.24
N ILE A 128 3.80 -14.95 12.47
CA ILE A 128 4.13 -13.60 12.94
C ILE A 128 3.45 -12.56 12.05
N GLY A 129 2.86 -11.57 12.71
CA GLY A 129 2.40 -10.31 12.15
C GLY A 129 1.19 -10.41 11.26
N LEU A 130 1.06 -9.40 10.40
CA LEU A 130 -0.17 -9.03 9.71
C LEU A 130 -0.83 -10.16 8.90
N PHE A 131 -0.01 -10.95 8.18
CA PHE A 131 -0.42 -12.09 7.37
C PHE A 131 -0.05 -13.44 8.01
N GLN A 132 0.32 -13.45 9.30
CA GLN A 132 0.71 -14.64 10.06
C GLN A 132 1.79 -15.47 9.34
N MET A 133 2.90 -14.81 8.99
CA MET A 133 4.01 -15.40 8.24
C MET A 133 4.82 -16.37 9.11
N TYR A 134 5.05 -17.58 8.60
CA TYR A 134 5.88 -18.59 9.28
C TYR A 134 7.36 -18.41 8.92
N TYR A 135 8.10 -17.66 9.75
CA TYR A 135 9.50 -17.33 9.51
C TYR A 135 10.39 -18.57 9.27
N SER A 136 10.35 -19.56 10.17
CA SER A 136 11.29 -20.69 10.12
C SER A 136 11.16 -21.53 8.84
N VAL A 137 9.95 -21.62 8.27
CA VAL A 137 9.71 -22.35 7.01
C VAL A 137 10.13 -21.54 5.78
N HIS A 138 10.19 -20.22 5.91
CA HIS A 138 10.40 -19.31 4.79
C HIS A 138 11.74 -18.58 4.82
N LYS A 139 12.56 -18.81 5.86
CA LYS A 139 13.85 -18.15 6.10
C LYS A 139 14.71 -18.05 4.84
N ALA A 140 14.81 -19.14 4.06
CA ALA A 140 15.69 -19.21 2.89
C ALA A 140 15.40 -18.15 1.82
N TRP A 141 14.16 -17.71 1.65
CA TRP A 141 13.81 -16.66 0.68
C TRP A 141 13.43 -15.33 1.34
N LEU A 142 13.12 -15.32 2.63
CA LEU A 142 12.90 -14.10 3.40
C LEU A 142 14.16 -13.22 3.42
N VAL A 143 15.35 -13.84 3.44
CA VAL A 143 16.62 -13.11 3.37
C VAL A 143 16.79 -12.33 2.08
N ASP A 144 16.24 -12.81 0.95
CA ASP A 144 16.32 -12.14 -0.36
C ASP A 144 15.56 -10.81 -0.37
N ILE A 145 14.59 -10.65 0.54
CA ILE A 145 13.80 -9.42 0.72
C ILE A 145 14.19 -8.64 2.00
N GLY A 146 15.34 -8.97 2.59
CA GLY A 146 15.90 -8.26 3.74
C GLY A 146 15.35 -8.66 5.12
N ILE A 147 14.60 -9.77 5.20
CA ILE A 147 14.06 -10.31 6.45
C ILE A 147 14.99 -11.41 6.94
N THR A 148 15.95 -11.03 7.78
CA THR A 148 16.98 -11.90 8.36
C THR A 148 16.64 -12.40 9.74
N GLU A 149 15.64 -11.83 10.43
CA GLU A 149 15.20 -12.25 11.76
C GLU A 149 13.67 -12.22 11.92
N PRO A 150 13.08 -13.04 12.82
CA PRO A 150 11.62 -13.12 12.98
C PRO A 150 10.98 -11.79 13.40
N ALA A 151 11.66 -10.99 14.22
CA ALA A 151 11.13 -9.73 14.76
C ALA A 151 10.79 -8.71 13.66
N GLN A 152 11.49 -8.76 12.52
CA GLN A 152 11.21 -7.90 11.37
C GLN A 152 9.83 -8.16 10.77
N LEU A 153 9.21 -9.33 10.99
CA LEU A 153 7.84 -9.61 10.56
C LEU A 153 6.77 -8.90 11.39
N PHE A 154 7.12 -8.22 12.48
CA PHE A 154 6.20 -7.30 13.16
C PHE A 154 6.07 -5.95 12.44
N ASP A 155 6.98 -5.64 11.53
CA ASP A 155 6.83 -4.47 10.66
C ASP A 155 5.74 -4.75 9.61
N ALA A 156 4.74 -3.86 9.56
CA ALA A 156 3.58 -4.04 8.68
C ALA A 156 3.98 -4.14 7.21
N ARG A 157 4.98 -3.38 6.78
CA ARG A 157 5.42 -3.31 5.38
C ARG A 157 6.23 -4.54 4.99
N LEU A 158 7.18 -4.96 5.82
CA LEU A 158 7.96 -6.17 5.61
C LEU A 158 7.08 -7.42 5.64
N ASN A 159 6.12 -7.50 6.57
CA ASN A 159 5.18 -8.61 6.62
C ASN A 159 4.29 -8.68 5.38
N THR A 160 3.75 -7.53 4.94
CA THR A 160 2.94 -7.43 3.71
C THR A 160 3.76 -7.81 2.47
N LEU A 161 5.01 -7.36 2.37
CA LEU A 161 5.92 -7.71 1.28
C LEU A 161 6.26 -9.21 1.29
N ALA A 162 6.49 -9.79 2.46
CA ALA A 162 6.72 -11.22 2.62
C ALA A 162 5.50 -12.03 2.15
N ALA A 163 4.30 -11.64 2.55
CA ALA A 163 3.06 -12.28 2.11
C ALA A 163 2.86 -12.18 0.59
N PHE A 164 3.05 -10.99 0.00
CA PHE A 164 2.95 -10.83 -1.45
C PHE A 164 4.01 -11.66 -2.20
N THR A 165 5.21 -11.77 -1.64
CA THR A 165 6.28 -12.60 -2.20
C THR A 165 5.91 -14.09 -2.14
N LEU A 166 5.38 -14.57 -1.01
CA LEU A 166 4.89 -15.94 -0.88
C LEU A 166 3.77 -16.24 -1.90
N PHE A 167 2.81 -15.32 -2.05
CA PHE A 167 1.75 -15.41 -3.04
C PHE A 167 2.28 -15.56 -4.47
N LYS A 168 3.23 -14.71 -4.89
CA LYS A 168 3.86 -14.79 -6.22
C LYS A 168 4.63 -16.10 -6.40
N ARG A 169 5.42 -16.49 -5.41
CA ARG A 169 6.20 -17.75 -5.43
C ARG A 169 5.30 -18.98 -5.54
N ASN A 170 4.07 -18.89 -5.04
CA ASN A 170 3.07 -19.93 -5.13
C ASN A 170 2.17 -19.81 -6.38
N GLY A 171 2.66 -19.19 -7.46
CA GLY A 171 1.94 -19.07 -8.72
C GLY A 171 0.75 -18.11 -8.67
N LYS A 172 0.84 -17.04 -7.88
CA LYS A 172 -0.26 -16.10 -7.61
C LYS A 172 -1.49 -16.80 -7.01
N SER A 173 -1.26 -17.68 -6.02
CA SER A 173 -2.32 -18.48 -5.39
C SER A 173 -2.42 -18.25 -3.89
N TRP A 174 -3.66 -18.15 -3.40
CA TRP A 174 -4.03 -17.99 -2.00
C TRP A 174 -3.94 -19.27 -1.15
N LYS A 175 -3.47 -20.38 -1.71
CA LYS A 175 -3.29 -21.66 -1.00
C LYS A 175 -2.70 -21.55 0.41
N PRO A 176 -1.67 -20.72 0.69
CA PRO A 176 -1.12 -20.59 2.04
C PRO A 176 -2.13 -20.06 3.09
N TRP A 177 -3.19 -19.39 2.64
CA TRP A 177 -4.24 -18.78 3.45
C TRP A 177 -5.63 -19.36 3.16
N TRP A 178 -5.73 -20.51 2.47
CA TRP A 178 -7.03 -21.14 2.23
C TRP A 178 -7.67 -21.63 3.52
N THR A 179 -8.99 -21.53 3.56
CA THR A 179 -9.82 -22.24 4.54
C THR A 179 -10.74 -23.22 3.82
N SER A 180 -11.58 -23.92 4.55
CA SER A 180 -12.67 -24.71 3.95
C SER A 180 -13.67 -23.83 3.20
N SER A 181 -13.88 -22.59 3.63
CA SER A 181 -14.91 -21.68 3.12
C SER A 181 -14.41 -20.54 2.24
N TRP A 182 -13.08 -20.37 2.07
CA TRP A 182 -12.50 -19.27 1.28
C TRP A 182 -11.29 -19.74 0.48
N ARG A 183 -11.44 -19.77 -0.86
CA ARG A 183 -10.43 -20.20 -1.84
C ARG A 183 -10.58 -19.47 -3.19
N PRO A 184 -10.37 -18.15 -3.23
CA PRO A 184 -10.36 -17.41 -4.48
C PRO A 184 -9.16 -17.78 -5.36
#